data_AF-A0A3N4W8J6-F1
#
_entry.id   AF-A0A3N4W8J6-F1
#
_cell.length_a   1.000
_cell.length_b   1.000
_cell.length_c   1.000
_cell.angle_alpha   90.00
_cell.angle_beta   90.00
_cell.angle_gamma   90.00
#
_symmetry.space_group_name_H-M   'P 1'
#
loop_
_entity.id
_entity.type
_entity.pdbx_description
1 polymer ?
#
loop_
_entity_poly.entity_id
_entity_poly.type
_entity_poly.pdbx_seq_one_letter_code
_entity_poly.pdbx_strand_id
1 'polypeptide(L)' 'MGADLEQRLVDLETRLAFQEHALAELSDALAAAREEAARTALALHRVLEELQQTRATLAAHPYTPDPSQEPPPPHY' A
#
# COMPACT_ATOMS: atom_id res chain seq x y z
N MET A 1 -30.60 -5.49 -48.21
CA MET A 1 -30.81 -5.01 -46.84
C MET A 1 -30.54 -6.08 -45.79
N GLY A 2 -31.03 -7.32 -45.92
CA GLY A 2 -30.75 -8.40 -44.95
C GLY A 2 -29.26 -8.73 -44.77
N ALA A 3 -28.50 -8.88 -45.86
CA ALA A 3 -27.08 -9.24 -45.81
C ALA A 3 -26.18 -8.16 -45.16
N ASP A 4 -26.53 -6.87 -45.28
CA ASP A 4 -25.78 -5.77 -44.63
C ASP A 4 -25.99 -5.77 -43.10
N LEU A 5 -27.21 -6.05 -42.67
CA LEU A 5 -27.53 -6.17 -41.24
C LEU A 5 -26.83 -7.39 -40.62
N GLU A 6 -26.78 -8.52 -41.33
CA GLU A 6 -26.08 -9.73 -40.88
C GLU A 6 -24.58 -9.48 -40.70
N GLN A 7 -23.94 -8.82 -41.67
CA GLN A 7 -22.52 -8.44 -41.55
C GLN A 7 -22.28 -7.53 -40.34
N ARG A 8 -23.14 -6.53 -40.12
CA ARG A 8 -23.02 -5.62 -38.97
C ARG A 8 -23.23 -6.35 -37.63
N LEU A 9 -24.09 -7.36 -37.59
CA LEU A 9 -24.27 -8.18 -36.40
C LEU A 9 -23.03 -9.00 -36.09
N VAL A 10 -22.42 -9.65 -37.09
CA VAL A 10 -21.17 -10.41 -36.92
C VAL A 10 -20.04 -9.50 -36.41
N ASP A 11 -19.90 -8.30 -36.97
CA ASP A 11 -18.89 -7.33 -36.53
C ASP A 11 -19.13 -6.90 -35.07
N LEU A 12 -20.38 -6.64 -34.69
CA LEU A 12 -20.74 -6.25 -33.33
C LEU A 12 -20.52 -7.39 -32.33
N GLU A 13 -20.88 -8.62 -32.69
CA GLU A 13 -20.68 -9.81 -31.86
C GLU A 13 -19.19 -10.06 -31.63
N THR A 14 -18.37 -9.96 -32.69
CA THR A 14 -16.91 -10.05 -32.59
C THR A 14 -16.36 -8.99 -31.65
N ARG A 15 -16.77 -7.73 -31.82
CA ARG A 15 -16.34 -6.62 -30.94
C ARG A 15 -16.82 -6.81 -29.50
N LEU A 16 -18.01 -7.36 -29.29
CA LEU A 16 -18.55 -7.61 -27.96
C LEU A 16 -17.72 -8.69 -27.26
N ALA A 17 -17.43 -9.80 -27.92
CA ALA A 17 -16.61 -10.88 -27.38
C ALA A 17 -15.21 -10.38 -26.93
N PHE A 18 -14.57 -9.51 -27.73
CA PHE A 18 -13.30 -8.88 -27.34
C PHE A 18 -13.45 -7.97 -26.12
N GLN A 19 -14.53 -7.20 -26.02
CA GLN A 19 -14.77 -6.31 -24.88
C GLN A 19 -15.07 -7.09 -23.61
N GLU A 20 -15.84 -8.19 -23.69
CA GLU A 20 -16.11 -9.07 -22.56
C GLU A 20 -14.83 -9.71 -22.02
N HIS A 21 -13.97 -10.19 -22.92
CA HIS A 21 -12.67 -10.73 -22.55
C HIS A 21 -11.78 -9.67 -21.87
N ALA A 22 -11.67 -8.48 -22.47
CA ALA A 22 -10.89 -7.38 -21.89
C ALA A 22 -11.43 -6.94 -20.52
N LEU A 23 -12.75 -6.92 -20.32
CA LEU A 23 -13.36 -6.60 -19.03
C LEU A 23 -13.05 -7.66 -17.96
N ALA A 24 -12.99 -8.94 -18.34
CA ALA A 24 -12.57 -10.01 -17.42
C ALA A 24 -11.11 -9.81 -17.00
N GLU A 25 -10.20 -9.60 -17.94
CA GLU A 25 -8.78 -9.35 -17.65
C GLU A 25 -8.57 -8.11 -16.77
N LEU A 26 -9.29 -7.01 -17.06
CA LEU A 26 -9.24 -5.79 -16.25
C LEU A 26 -9.78 -6.01 -14.84
N SER A 27 -10.81 -6.84 -14.69
CA SER A 27 -11.38 -7.17 -13.38
C SER A 27 -10.39 -7.97 -12.54
N ASP A 28 -9.71 -8.94 -13.15
CA ASP A 28 -8.68 -9.75 -12.48
C ASP A 28 -7.47 -8.89 -12.09
N ALA A 29 -7.00 -8.03 -13.00
CA ALA A 29 -5.91 -7.09 -12.72
C ALA A 29 -6.27 -6.11 -11.59
N LEU A 30 -7.51 -5.61 -11.56
CA LEU A 30 -7.99 -4.72 -10.51
C LEU A 30 -8.09 -5.44 -9.16
N ALA A 31 -8.54 -6.70 -9.14
CA ALA A 31 -8.58 -7.50 -7.91
C ALA A 31 -7.16 -7.70 -7.34
N ALA A 32 -6.19 -8.07 -8.18
CA ALA A 32 -4.80 -8.22 -7.78
C ALA A 32 -4.21 -6.90 -7.24
N ALA A 33 -4.48 -5.77 -7.91
CA ALA A 33 -4.01 -4.46 -7.46
C ALA A 33 -4.60 -4.06 -6.09
N ARG A 34 -5.88 -4.38 -5.85
CA ARG A 34 -6.53 -4.14 -4.55
C ARG A 34 -5.94 -4.99 -3.43
N GLU A 35 -5.65 -6.25 -3.71
CA GLU A 35 -4.98 -7.13 -2.75
C GLU A 35 -3.59 -6.58 -2.38
N GLU A 36 -2.80 -6.18 -3.37
CA GLU A 36 -1.47 -5.62 -3.15
C GLU A 36 -1.51 -4.31 -2.35
N ALA A 37 -2.47 -3.43 -2.67
CA ALA A 37 -2.70 -2.20 -1.92
C ALA A 37 -3.05 -2.49 -0.45
N ALA A 38 -3.89 -3.49 -0.18
CA ALA A 38 -4.24 -3.90 1.18
C ALA A 38 -3.02 -4.45 1.94
N ARG A 39 -2.21 -5.30 1.30
CA ARG A 39 -0.96 -5.82 1.87
C ARG A 39 0.02 -4.69 2.22
N THR A 40 0.22 -3.76 1.30
CA THR A 40 1.10 -2.60 1.50
C THR A 40 0.59 -1.72 2.64
N ALA A 41 -0.71 -1.44 2.69
CA ALA A 41 -1.30 -0.67 3.77
C ALA A 41 -1.05 -1.32 5.13
N LEU A 42 -1.27 -2.63 5.27
CA LEU A 42 -1.00 -3.36 6.52
C LEU A 42 0.47 -3.30 6.92
N ALA A 43 1.40 -3.46 5.97
CA ALA A 43 2.83 -3.35 6.23
C ALA A 43 3.20 -1.95 6.76
N LEU A 44 2.69 -0.90 6.13
CA LEU A 44 2.92 0.49 6.56
C LEU A 44 2.38 0.75 7.97
N HIS A 45 1.20 0.23 8.31
CA HIS A 45 0.65 0.37 9.66
C HIS A 45 1.56 -0.28 10.70
N ARG A 46 2.05 -1.50 10.44
CA ARG A 46 2.99 -2.19 11.34
C ARG A 46 4.30 -1.42 11.53
N VAL A 47 4.88 -0.91 10.45
CA VAL A 47 6.10 -0.09 10.51
C VAL A 47 5.86 1.17 11.34
N LEU A 48 4.71 1.84 11.19
CA LEU A 48 4.37 3.01 11.99
C LEU A 48 4.20 2.66 13.48
N GLU A 49 3.60 1.53 13.81
CA GLU A 49 3.48 1.04 15.19
C GLU A 49 4.86 0.76 15.81
N GLU A 50 5.74 0.07 15.08
CA GLU A 50 7.11 -0.22 15.52
C GLU A 50 7.93 1.06 15.74
N LEU A 51 7.79 2.07 14.86
CA LEU A 51 8.44 3.38 15.02
C LEU A 51 7.91 4.13 16.25
N GLN A 52 6.60 4.08 16.51
CA GLN A 52 6.02 4.69 17.70
C GLN A 52 6.51 4.03 18.98
N GLN A 53 6.59 2.70 19.01
CA GLN A 53 7.13 1.95 20.14
C GLN A 53 8.61 2.29 20.37
N THR A 54 9.41 2.30 19.31
CA THR A 54 10.84 2.68 19.39
C THR A 54 10.99 4.09 19.97
N ARG A 55 10.21 5.06 19.48
CA ARG A 55 10.21 6.43 20.04
C ARG A 55 9.83 6.46 21.51
N ALA A 56 8.80 5.71 21.93
CA ALA A 56 8.39 5.64 23.32
C ALA A 56 9.48 5.03 24.23
N THR A 57 10.17 3.98 23.77
CA THR A 57 11.27 3.36 24.54
C THR A 57 12.45 4.32 24.73
N LEU A 58 12.79 5.09 23.70
CA LEU A 58 13.85 6.11 23.77
C LEU A 58 13.45 7.28 24.68
N ALA A 59 12.20 7.73 24.61
CA ALA A 59 11.70 8.78 25.50
C ALA A 59 11.65 8.34 26.98
N ALA A 60 11.36 7.06 27.23
CA ALA A 60 11.32 6.49 28.59
C ALA A 60 12.71 6.21 29.19
N HIS A 61 13.75 6.11 28.36
CA HIS A 61 15.14 5.96 28.79
C HIS A 61 15.97 7.19 28.38
N PRO A 62 15.77 8.35 29.04
CA PRO A 62 16.67 9.46 28.88
C PRO A 62 18.05 9.03 29.40
N TYR A 63 18.99 8.77 28.50
CA TYR A 63 20.44 8.76 28.80
C TYR A 63 20.93 10.19 29.12
N THR A 64 20.15 10.96 29.88
CA THR A 64 20.59 12.23 30.43
C THR A 64 21.22 11.90 31.79
N PRO A 65 22.55 11.86 31.91
CA PRO A 65 23.17 11.78 33.22
C PRO A 65 22.67 12.97 34.04
N ASP A 66 22.16 12.68 35.22
CA ASP A 66 21.70 13.70 36.16
C ASP A 66 22.87 14.65 36.44
N PRO A 67 22.78 15.95 36.08
CA PRO A 67 23.86 16.91 36.31
C PRO A 67 24.18 17.09 37.81
N SER A 68 23.33 16.60 38.71
CA SER A 68 23.62 16.54 40.15
C SER A 68 24.57 15.40 40.56
N GLN A 69 24.93 14.50 39.63
CA GLN A 69 25.89 13.41 39.83
C GLN A 69 27.32 13.77 39.37
N GLU A 70 27.57 15.00 38.91
CA GLU A 70 28.93 15.44 38.59
C GLU A 70 29.75 15.66 39.88
N PRO A 71 30.92 15.01 40.03
CA PRO A 71 31.80 15.27 41.17
C PRO A 71 32.26 16.74 41.14
N PRO A 72 32.32 17.41 42.32
CA PRO A 72 32.70 18.82 42.38
C PRO A 72 34.09 19.05 41.77
N PRO A 73 34.31 20.19 41.09
CA PRO A 73 35.56 20.45 40.40
C PRO A 73 36.74 20.48 41.39
N PRO A 74 37.90 19.94 41.00
CA PRO A 74 39.09 19.93 41.85
C PRO A 74 39.55 21.36 42.17
N HIS A 75 39.79 21.63 43.45
CA HIS A 75 40.38 22.88 43.91
C HIS A 75 41.89 22.88 43.60
N TYR A 76 42.29 23.62 42.57
CA TYR A 76 43.69 23.91 42.24
C TYR A 76 44.18 25.19 42.94
#